data_AF-A0A7R9ZYY6-F1
#
_entry.id   AF-A0A7R9ZYY6-F1
#
_cell.length_a   1.000
_cell.length_b   1.000
_cell.length_c   1.000
_cell.angle_alpha   90.00
_cell.angle_beta   90.00
_cell.angle_gamma   90.00
#
_symmetry.space_group_name_H-M   'P 1'
#
loop_
_entity.id
_entity.type
_entity.pdbx_description
1 polymer ?
#
loop_
_entity_poly.entity_id
_entity_poly.type
_entity_poly.pdbx_seq_one_letter_code
_entity_poly.pdbx_strand_id
1 'polypeptide(L)'
;AQKGSRVAAQRPAQVPAGRPAPKQARKLAHETANLTYYRELDAQRMREKANEATRKLDRPVQKPARNLALKPVRKSAHETINLTYYKELDAARMREEAALPSSASTTLAVPTGWQAGFDSFYDASHQRWTDGSRATDAFRNVLLIVHCRYKAADVTEQVCRERERLFKRYARHFGDVFYMTRMNGCPGGRLDPHVCIARIMKGRGAYRDGILYAHFDALVAPKQLAKGFNTMAIGNFGNVTECRLSPDQAHLENCTWSNWHTQTADEYRTAVRLLGQDKIDQHTVFMGNDDIFYIPRQAYALYTTYAYAFAEADVHHELSGPTMRGMIARRANVETMNMNCTGSCCAKLAAEDALTEDFRCGHVFDLRDAKTRAAFARVLA
;
A
#
# COMPACT_ATOMS: atom_id res chain seq x y z
N ALA A 1 54.00 -45.53 -37.40
CA ALA A 1 53.85 -44.12 -37.03
C ALA A 1 52.58 -43.57 -37.67
N GLN A 2 51.79 -42.82 -36.88
CA GLN A 2 50.66 -41.94 -37.25
C GLN A 2 49.47 -42.54 -38.04
N LYS A 3 48.40 -42.89 -37.31
CA LYS A 3 47.03 -42.92 -37.84
C LYS A 3 46.33 -41.62 -37.45
N GLY A 4 46.03 -40.79 -38.44
CA GLY A 4 45.31 -39.52 -38.28
C GLY A 4 43.82 -39.75 -38.04
N SER A 5 43.30 -39.14 -36.97
CA SER A 5 41.87 -39.10 -36.64
C SER A 5 41.24 -37.86 -37.30
N ARG A 6 40.29 -38.07 -38.22
CA ARG A 6 39.44 -37.01 -38.77
C ARG A 6 38.20 -36.86 -37.87
N VAL A 7 38.13 -35.76 -37.14
CA VAL A 7 36.93 -35.34 -36.40
C VAL A 7 35.99 -34.66 -37.40
N ALA A 8 34.84 -35.28 -37.68
CA ALA A 8 33.77 -34.67 -38.46
C ALA A 8 32.99 -33.69 -37.56
N ALA A 9 33.02 -32.42 -37.92
CA ALA A 9 32.22 -31.38 -37.27
C ALA A 9 30.73 -31.59 -37.60
N GLN A 10 29.94 -32.02 -36.61
CA GLN A 10 28.48 -32.03 -36.70
C GLN A 10 27.96 -30.59 -36.60
N ARG A 11 27.22 -30.15 -37.62
CA ARG A 11 26.46 -28.89 -37.57
C ARG A 11 25.30 -29.03 -36.58
N PRO A 12 25.05 -28.03 -35.71
CA PRO A 12 23.89 -28.04 -34.84
C PRO A 12 22.61 -27.97 -35.68
N ALA A 13 21.68 -28.87 -35.38
CA ALA A 13 20.36 -28.89 -36.00
C ALA A 13 19.62 -27.59 -35.71
N GLN A 14 19.15 -26.91 -36.77
CA GLN A 14 18.26 -25.77 -36.65
C GLN A 14 16.91 -26.26 -36.11
N VAL A 15 16.58 -25.85 -34.89
CA VAL A 15 15.26 -26.07 -34.29
C VAL A 15 14.28 -25.11 -34.97
N PRO A 16 13.20 -25.59 -35.60
CA PRO A 16 12.21 -24.71 -36.20
C PRO A 16 11.51 -23.90 -35.11
N ALA A 17 11.44 -22.58 -35.28
CA ALA A 17 10.72 -21.68 -34.40
C ALA A 17 9.23 -22.05 -34.38
N GLY A 18 8.81 -22.80 -33.37
CA GLY A 18 7.42 -23.17 -33.16
C GLY A 18 6.55 -21.94 -32.97
N ARG A 19 5.42 -21.87 -33.66
CA ARG A 19 4.41 -20.84 -33.44
C ARG A 19 3.98 -20.89 -31.96
N PRO A 20 3.92 -19.76 -31.24
CA PRO A 20 3.50 -19.74 -29.85
C PRO A 20 2.10 -20.33 -29.71
N ALA A 21 1.90 -21.16 -28.68
CA ALA A 21 0.60 -21.77 -28.41
C ALA A 21 -0.48 -20.67 -28.29
N PRO A 22 -1.73 -20.91 -28.74
CA PRO A 22 -2.78 -19.88 -28.81
C PRO A 22 -3.02 -19.09 -27.51
N LYS A 23 -2.76 -19.70 -26.35
CA LYS A 23 -2.86 -19.06 -25.03
C LYS A 23 -1.75 -18.03 -24.77
N GLN A 24 -0.51 -18.30 -25.20
CA GLN A 24 0.61 -17.37 -25.06
C GLN A 24 0.47 -16.17 -26.02
N ALA A 25 -0.02 -16.41 -27.24
CA ALA A 25 -0.30 -15.34 -28.20
C ALA A 25 -1.41 -14.40 -27.69
N ARG A 26 -2.47 -14.93 -27.05
CA ARG A 26 -3.52 -14.12 -26.42
C ARG A 26 -3.02 -13.29 -25.25
N LYS A 27 -2.17 -13.86 -24.39
CA LYS A 27 -1.57 -13.15 -23.25
C LYS A 27 -0.71 -11.98 -23.75
N LEU A 28 0.16 -12.23 -24.72
CA LEU A 28 1.05 -11.21 -25.29
C LEU A 28 0.26 -10.09 -26.00
N ALA A 29 -0.81 -10.43 -26.73
CA ALA A 29 -1.68 -9.45 -27.37
C ALA A 29 -2.40 -8.55 -26.34
N HIS A 30 -2.86 -9.13 -25.23
CA HIS A 30 -3.49 -8.38 -24.14
C HIS A 30 -2.50 -7.47 -23.41
N GLU A 31 -1.27 -7.96 -23.13
CA GLU A 31 -0.20 -7.17 -22.52
C GLU A 31 0.21 -6.00 -23.43
N THR A 32 0.30 -6.23 -24.75
CA THR A 32 0.61 -5.18 -25.73
C THR A 32 -0.50 -4.13 -25.81
N ALA A 33 -1.77 -4.53 -25.82
CA ALA A 33 -2.91 -3.61 -25.83
C ALA A 33 -2.93 -2.74 -24.56
N ASN A 34 -2.65 -3.31 -23.39
CA ASN A 34 -2.55 -2.57 -22.14
C ASN A 34 -1.41 -1.55 -22.18
N LEU A 35 -0.22 -1.92 -22.66
CA LEU A 35 0.91 -0.99 -22.80
C LEU A 35 0.61 0.18 -23.73
N THR A 36 -0.08 -0.05 -24.84
CA THR A 36 -0.52 1.03 -25.75
C THR A 36 -1.50 1.98 -25.07
N TYR A 37 -2.50 1.45 -24.37
CA TYR A 37 -3.47 2.25 -23.63
C TYR A 37 -2.82 3.18 -22.59
N TYR A 38 -1.86 2.65 -21.81
CA TYR A 38 -1.17 3.47 -20.81
C TYR A 38 -0.28 4.56 -21.42
N ARG A 39 0.39 4.26 -22.55
CA ARG A 39 1.17 5.27 -23.29
C ARG A 39 0.29 6.42 -23.80
N GLU A 40 -0.92 6.11 -24.28
CA GLU A 40 -1.87 7.12 -24.75
C GLU A 40 -2.41 7.99 -23.60
N LEU A 41 -2.71 7.37 -22.46
CA LEU A 41 -3.18 8.07 -21.26
C LEU A 41 -2.11 9.02 -20.70
N ASP A 42 -0.85 8.60 -20.67
CA ASP A 42 0.26 9.47 -20.23
C ASP A 42 0.51 10.61 -21.22
N ALA A 43 0.45 10.34 -22.53
CA ALA A 43 0.51 11.38 -23.54
C ALA A 43 -0.64 12.40 -23.41
N GLN A 44 -1.85 11.95 -23.04
CA GLN A 44 -2.97 12.85 -22.75
C GLN A 44 -2.71 13.72 -21.51
N ARG A 45 -2.27 13.12 -20.40
CA ARG A 45 -1.95 13.88 -19.16
C ARG A 45 -0.86 14.92 -19.39
N MET A 46 0.16 14.59 -20.18
CA MET A 46 1.22 15.54 -20.53
C MET A 46 0.70 16.69 -21.39
N ARG A 47 -0.21 16.43 -22.34
CA ARG A 47 -0.89 17.47 -23.12
C ARG A 47 -1.76 18.38 -22.24
N GLU A 48 -2.50 17.81 -21.29
CA GLU A 48 -3.33 18.58 -20.35
C GLU A 48 -2.47 19.50 -19.46
N LYS A 49 -1.35 18.99 -18.92
CA LYS A 49 -0.39 19.81 -18.17
C LYS A 49 0.22 20.94 -19.01
N ALA A 50 0.62 20.64 -20.25
CA ALA A 50 1.15 21.64 -21.17
C ALA A 50 0.12 22.73 -21.51
N ASN A 51 -1.13 22.34 -21.72
CA ASN A 51 -2.24 23.28 -21.96
C ASN A 51 -2.53 24.14 -20.72
N GLU A 52 -2.48 23.57 -19.52
CA GLU A 52 -2.65 24.34 -18.28
C GLU A 52 -1.51 25.35 -18.09
N ALA A 53 -0.26 24.95 -18.36
CA ALA A 53 0.89 25.85 -18.31
C ALA A 53 0.76 27.02 -19.31
N THR A 54 0.31 26.73 -20.53
CA THR A 54 0.06 27.75 -21.57
C THR A 54 -1.04 28.73 -21.14
N ARG A 55 -2.15 28.23 -20.59
CA ARG A 55 -3.24 29.07 -20.06
C ARG A 55 -2.80 29.98 -18.91
N LYS A 56 -1.78 29.60 -18.14
CA LYS A 56 -1.21 30.44 -17.08
C LYS A 56 -0.34 31.57 -17.64
N LEU A 57 0.30 31.36 -18.80
CA LEU A 57 1.11 32.38 -19.48
C LEU A 57 0.24 33.39 -20.24
N ASP A 58 -0.86 32.95 -20.84
CA ASP A 58 -1.76 33.81 -21.63
C ASP A 58 -2.75 34.62 -20.77
N ARG A 59 -2.69 34.52 -19.44
CA ARG A 59 -3.57 35.28 -18.56
C ARG A 59 -3.13 36.75 -18.60
N PRO A 60 -3.90 37.67 -19.22
CA PRO A 60 -3.50 39.07 -19.28
C PRO A 60 -3.39 39.62 -17.86
N VAL A 61 -2.20 40.10 -17.51
CA VAL A 61 -1.98 40.85 -16.28
C VAL A 61 -2.78 42.15 -16.42
N GLN A 62 -4.00 42.16 -15.90
CA GLN A 62 -4.74 43.40 -15.69
C GLN A 62 -3.92 44.26 -14.72
N LYS A 63 -3.17 45.22 -15.26
CA LYS A 63 -2.52 46.27 -14.48
C LYS A 63 -3.62 47.15 -13.88
N PRO A 64 -3.79 47.21 -12.55
CA PRO A 64 -4.69 48.19 -11.96
C PRO A 64 -4.07 49.58 -12.15
N ALA A 65 -4.91 50.54 -12.53
CA ALA A 65 -4.54 51.95 -12.61
C ALA A 65 -4.00 52.43 -11.25
N ARG A 66 -2.83 53.08 -11.30
CA ARG A 66 -2.11 53.63 -10.14
C ARG A 66 -2.95 54.72 -9.46
N ASN A 67 -3.16 54.57 -8.15
CA ASN A 67 -3.18 55.69 -7.21
C ASN A 67 -2.25 55.37 -6.04
N LEU A 68 -1.43 56.36 -5.69
CA LEU A 68 -0.37 56.29 -4.68
C LEU A 68 -0.91 55.98 -3.28
N ALA A 69 -0.38 54.94 -2.65
CA ALA A 69 0.05 54.92 -1.25
C ALA A 69 0.74 53.59 -0.93
N LEU A 70 1.97 53.67 -0.41
CA LEU A 70 2.78 52.54 0.06
C LEU A 70 2.09 51.81 1.23
N LYS A 71 1.90 50.48 1.11
CA LYS A 71 1.78 49.49 2.20
C LYS A 71 1.94 48.04 1.65
N PRO A 72 2.37 47.07 2.48
CA PRO A 72 3.00 45.84 2.02
C PRO A 72 2.03 44.81 1.43
N VAL A 73 2.55 44.07 0.44
CA VAL A 73 1.86 43.08 -0.40
C VAL A 73 1.38 41.88 0.44
N ARG A 74 0.06 41.68 0.49
CA ARG A 74 -0.59 40.46 1.01
C ARG A 74 -0.64 39.38 -0.08
N LYS A 75 -0.25 38.16 0.28
CA LYS A 75 -0.49 36.93 -0.50
C LYS A 75 -2.00 36.66 -0.61
N SER A 76 -2.40 35.98 -1.69
CA SER A 76 -3.79 35.74 -2.08
C SER A 76 -4.59 34.96 -1.03
N ALA A 77 -5.79 35.45 -0.73
CA ALA A 77 -6.66 34.99 0.36
C ALA A 77 -7.24 33.58 0.15
N HIS A 78 -7.14 32.99 -1.04
CA HIS A 78 -7.78 31.70 -1.33
C HIS A 78 -6.99 30.46 -0.88
N GLU A 79 -5.67 30.57 -0.69
CA GLU A 79 -4.84 29.50 -0.11
C GLU A 79 -4.74 29.57 1.42
N THR A 80 -4.99 30.74 2.01
CA THR A 80 -4.89 30.93 3.46
C THR A 80 -6.14 30.43 4.19
N ILE A 81 -7.34 30.52 3.58
CA ILE A 81 -8.60 30.10 4.24
C ILE A 81 -8.61 28.58 4.55
N ASN A 82 -8.04 27.74 3.68
CA ASN A 82 -7.99 26.29 3.92
C ASN A 82 -6.93 25.92 4.97
N LEU A 83 -5.74 26.53 4.94
CA LEU A 83 -4.69 26.25 5.93
C LEU A 83 -5.05 26.77 7.33
N THR A 84 -5.72 27.92 7.43
CA THR A 84 -6.19 28.45 8.71
C THR A 84 -7.32 27.61 9.28
N TYR A 85 -8.27 27.16 8.45
CA TYR A 85 -9.37 26.29 8.89
C TYR A 85 -8.86 24.96 9.50
N TYR A 86 -7.89 24.31 8.87
CA TYR A 86 -7.32 23.06 9.41
C TYR A 86 -6.43 23.30 10.64
N LYS A 87 -5.70 24.41 10.70
CA LYS A 87 -4.95 24.80 11.91
C LYS A 87 -5.86 25.12 13.08
N GLU A 88 -7.02 25.74 12.84
CA GLU A 88 -8.02 26.03 13.86
C GLU A 88 -8.74 24.76 14.34
N LEU A 89 -9.00 23.79 13.46
CA LEU A 89 -9.56 22.49 13.83
C LEU A 89 -8.58 21.64 14.65
N ASP A 90 -7.31 21.61 14.27
CA ASP A 90 -6.27 20.91 15.06
C ASP A 90 -6.01 21.65 16.39
N ALA A 91 -6.06 22.99 16.42
CA ALA A 91 -5.95 23.75 17.67
C ALA A 91 -7.18 23.57 18.57
N ALA A 92 -8.38 23.44 18.02
CA ALA A 92 -9.60 23.15 18.78
C ALA A 92 -9.54 21.74 19.37
N ARG A 93 -9.09 20.74 18.61
CA ARG A 93 -8.90 19.37 19.11
C ARG A 93 -7.81 19.28 20.18
N MET A 94 -6.69 19.98 19.99
CA MET A 94 -5.62 20.09 20.99
C MET A 94 -6.10 20.78 22.28
N ARG A 95 -7.00 21.77 22.19
CA ARG A 95 -7.60 22.41 23.39
C ARG A 95 -8.57 21.48 24.11
N GLU A 96 -9.31 20.65 23.38
CA GLU A 96 -10.21 19.65 23.95
C GLU A 96 -9.43 18.50 24.62
N GLU A 97 -8.31 18.10 24.03
CA GLU A 97 -7.35 17.14 24.63
C GLU A 97 -6.60 17.74 25.84
N ALA A 98 -6.31 19.05 25.83
CA ALA A 98 -5.68 19.75 26.95
C ALA A 98 -6.65 20.14 28.09
N ALA A 99 -7.97 20.09 27.85
CA ALA A 99 -9.00 20.32 28.87
C ALA A 99 -9.26 19.07 29.74
N LEU A 100 -8.64 17.93 29.40
CA LEU A 100 -8.55 16.78 30.29
C LEU A 100 -7.53 17.07 31.39
N PRO A 101 -7.83 16.80 32.67
CA PRO A 101 -6.99 17.22 33.79
C PRO A 101 -5.58 16.60 33.69
N SER A 102 -4.59 17.46 33.43
CA SER A 102 -3.17 17.12 33.40
C SER A 102 -2.63 17.03 34.82
N SER A 103 -2.36 15.82 35.30
CA SER A 103 -1.38 15.62 36.36
C SER A 103 -0.08 15.11 35.72
N ALA A 104 1.01 15.86 35.98
CA ALA A 104 2.41 15.62 35.62
C ALA A 104 2.88 16.13 34.25
N SER A 105 3.47 17.33 34.28
CA SER A 105 4.35 17.90 33.26
C SER A 105 5.78 17.46 33.53
N THR A 106 6.43 16.80 32.56
CA THR A 106 7.87 16.61 32.55
C THR A 106 8.41 16.88 31.15
N THR A 107 9.42 17.73 31.11
CA THR A 107 10.13 18.28 29.95
C THR A 107 10.73 17.17 29.07
N LEU A 108 10.38 17.17 27.78
CA LEU A 108 10.89 16.22 26.78
C LEU A 108 12.28 16.64 26.28
N ALA A 109 13.32 16.07 26.87
CA ALA A 109 14.56 15.78 26.17
C ALA A 109 14.41 14.41 25.49
N VAL A 110 14.79 14.29 24.22
CA VAL A 110 14.74 13.03 23.46
C VAL A 110 15.80 12.07 23.99
N PRO A 111 15.45 10.96 24.68
CA PRO A 111 16.46 10.03 25.20
C PRO A 111 16.83 9.02 24.13
N THR A 112 18.13 8.79 23.98
CA THR A 112 18.79 7.77 23.14
C THR A 112 18.57 6.32 23.62
N GLY A 113 17.47 6.04 24.33
CA GLY A 113 17.24 4.78 25.07
C GLY A 113 16.13 3.86 24.54
N TRP A 114 15.68 4.01 23.29
CA TRP A 114 14.51 3.28 22.77
C TRP A 114 14.71 1.78 22.48
N GLN A 115 15.87 1.19 22.76
CA GLN A 115 16.15 -0.24 22.50
C GLN A 115 15.96 -1.17 23.70
N ALA A 116 16.04 -0.69 24.94
CA ALA A 116 16.05 -1.59 26.11
C ALA A 116 14.66 -1.97 26.66
N GLY A 117 13.59 -1.33 26.21
CA GLY A 117 12.22 -1.56 26.72
C GLY A 117 11.40 -2.60 25.92
N PHE A 118 11.90 -3.05 24.77
CA PHE A 118 11.14 -3.94 23.88
C PHE A 118 11.22 -5.42 24.28
N ASP A 119 12.33 -5.83 24.89
CA ASP A 119 12.61 -7.25 25.19
C ASP A 119 11.74 -7.80 26.33
N SER A 120 11.31 -6.96 27.28
CA SER A 120 10.57 -7.41 28.47
C SER A 120 9.08 -7.71 28.23
N PHE A 121 8.49 -7.23 27.13
CA PHE A 121 7.06 -7.49 26.81
C PHE A 121 6.88 -8.65 25.82
N TYR A 122 7.96 -9.09 25.17
CA TYR A 122 7.94 -10.09 24.11
C TYR A 122 7.77 -11.52 24.65
N ASP A 123 8.32 -11.80 25.84
CA ASP A 123 8.45 -13.17 26.37
C ASP A 123 7.14 -13.79 26.88
N ALA A 124 6.17 -12.97 27.32
CA ALA A 124 4.89 -13.47 27.86
C ALA A 124 3.91 -14.00 26.79
N SER A 125 4.21 -13.81 25.50
CA SER A 125 3.32 -14.19 24.39
C SER A 125 3.64 -15.57 23.77
N HIS A 126 4.77 -16.19 24.13
CA HIS A 126 5.28 -17.39 23.46
C HIS A 126 4.69 -18.72 23.95
N GLN A 127 3.96 -18.74 25.07
CA GLN A 127 3.59 -20.01 25.74
C GLN A 127 2.18 -20.55 25.46
N ARG A 128 1.45 -20.11 24.42
CA ARG A 128 0.02 -20.48 24.26
C ARG A 128 -0.43 -20.97 22.88
N TRP A 129 0.41 -21.68 22.13
CA TRP A 129 0.04 -22.16 20.80
C TRP A 129 0.53 -23.59 20.49
N THR A 130 -0.03 -24.60 21.16
CA THR A 130 0.24 -26.02 20.81
C THR A 130 -1.00 -26.92 20.72
N ASP A 131 -2.22 -26.39 20.76
CA ASP A 131 -3.42 -27.23 20.59
C ASP A 131 -4.12 -27.00 19.24
N GLY A 132 -4.12 -28.04 18.40
CA GLY A 132 -4.53 -28.06 17.00
C GLY A 132 -6.04 -27.92 16.74
N SER A 133 -6.81 -27.44 17.72
CA SER A 133 -8.27 -27.33 17.63
C SER A 133 -8.79 -25.94 17.22
N ARG A 134 -7.92 -24.95 16.96
CA ARG A 134 -8.33 -23.54 16.72
C ARG A 134 -7.65 -22.87 15.52
N ALA A 135 -7.73 -23.48 14.33
CA ALA A 135 -7.38 -22.78 13.09
C ALA A 135 -8.17 -21.46 12.89
N THR A 136 -9.28 -21.25 13.60
CA THR A 136 -10.04 -19.98 13.60
C THR A 136 -9.50 -18.91 14.55
N ASP A 137 -8.56 -19.21 15.44
CA ASP A 137 -8.10 -18.25 16.46
C ASP A 137 -6.99 -17.31 15.97
N ALA A 138 -6.33 -17.60 14.84
CA ALA A 138 -5.21 -16.78 14.34
C ALA A 138 -5.56 -15.29 14.18
N PHE A 139 -6.83 -14.99 13.91
CA PHE A 139 -7.32 -13.63 13.71
C PHE A 139 -8.07 -13.04 14.91
N ARG A 140 -8.25 -13.79 16.01
CA ARG A 140 -9.07 -13.39 17.16
C ARG A 140 -8.58 -12.09 17.82
N ASN A 141 -7.29 -11.78 17.71
CA ASN A 141 -6.70 -10.53 18.21
C ASN A 141 -6.22 -9.60 17.10
N VAL A 142 -6.54 -9.89 15.84
CA VAL A 142 -6.19 -9.06 14.68
C VAL A 142 -7.33 -8.10 14.38
N LEU A 143 -6.98 -6.84 14.10
CA LEU A 143 -7.91 -5.85 13.55
C LEU A 143 -7.91 -5.96 12.02
N LEU A 144 -9.07 -6.27 11.43
CA LEU A 144 -9.27 -6.13 10.00
C LEU A 144 -9.67 -4.69 9.69
N ILE A 145 -8.89 -4.00 8.86
CA ILE A 145 -9.26 -2.72 8.27
C ILE A 145 -9.76 -2.98 6.85
N VAL A 146 -11.01 -2.64 6.57
CA VAL A 146 -11.55 -2.64 5.20
C VAL A 146 -11.65 -1.20 4.73
N HIS A 147 -10.86 -0.85 3.72
CA HIS A 147 -10.75 0.52 3.26
C HIS A 147 -11.59 0.77 2.01
N CYS A 148 -12.64 1.59 2.16
CA CYS A 148 -13.43 2.09 1.04
C CYS A 148 -12.89 3.42 0.55
N ARG A 149 -12.06 3.38 -0.48
CA ARG A 149 -11.57 4.58 -1.15
C ARG A 149 -12.60 5.07 -2.16
N TYR A 150 -13.40 6.06 -1.76
CA TYR A 150 -14.24 6.81 -2.68
C TYR A 150 -13.35 7.67 -3.60
N LYS A 151 -13.31 7.36 -4.91
CA LYS A 151 -12.93 8.32 -5.95
C LYS A 151 -14.20 9.00 -6.46
N ALA A 152 -14.13 10.31 -6.71
CA ALA A 152 -15.29 11.17 -6.95
C ALA A 152 -16.24 10.77 -8.11
N ALA A 153 -15.85 9.84 -8.98
CA ALA A 153 -16.62 9.44 -10.15
C ALA A 153 -17.44 8.14 -10.00
N ASP A 154 -16.93 7.09 -9.33
CA ASP A 154 -17.43 5.72 -9.58
C ASP A 154 -17.86 4.89 -8.36
N VAL A 155 -17.44 5.30 -7.16
CA VAL A 155 -17.87 4.66 -5.90
C VAL A 155 -18.60 5.75 -5.17
N THR A 156 -19.77 5.53 -4.57
CA THR A 156 -20.44 6.51 -3.71
C THR A 156 -20.28 6.15 -2.24
N GLU A 157 -20.46 7.12 -1.34
CA GLU A 157 -20.60 6.83 0.10
C GLU A 157 -21.69 5.78 0.34
N GLN A 158 -22.74 5.79 -0.49
CA GLN A 158 -23.77 4.75 -0.50
C GLN A 158 -23.20 3.37 -0.87
N VAL A 159 -22.37 3.23 -1.92
CA VAL A 159 -21.70 1.97 -2.26
C VAL A 159 -20.86 1.46 -1.09
N CYS A 160 -20.14 2.37 -0.41
CA CYS A 160 -19.37 1.99 0.78
C CYS A 160 -20.29 1.44 1.90
N ARG A 161 -21.39 2.14 2.22
CA ARG A 161 -22.35 1.69 3.26
C ARG A 161 -23.06 0.38 2.91
N GLU A 162 -23.42 0.18 1.65
CA GLU A 162 -24.03 -1.06 1.18
C GLU A 162 -23.06 -2.25 1.35
N ARG A 163 -21.79 -2.04 1.02
CA ARG A 163 -20.73 -3.05 1.17
C ARG A 163 -20.36 -3.28 2.63
N GLU A 164 -20.38 -2.26 3.49
CA GLU A 164 -20.08 -2.38 4.93
C GLU A 164 -20.88 -3.54 5.56
N ARG A 165 -22.17 -3.70 5.20
CA ARG A 165 -23.02 -4.80 5.68
C ARG A 165 -22.47 -6.19 5.32
N LEU A 166 -21.85 -6.33 4.15
CA LEU A 166 -21.22 -7.59 3.73
C LEU A 166 -19.97 -7.85 4.58
N PHE A 167 -19.13 -6.82 4.75
CA PHE A 167 -17.88 -6.92 5.50
C PHE A 167 -18.09 -7.13 7.01
N LYS A 168 -19.23 -6.73 7.59
CA LYS A 168 -19.56 -7.05 9.00
C LYS A 168 -19.52 -8.54 9.33
N ARG A 169 -19.68 -9.42 8.34
CA ARG A 169 -19.54 -10.87 8.53
C ARG A 169 -18.12 -11.31 8.91
N TYR A 170 -17.10 -10.49 8.65
CA TYR A 170 -15.75 -10.75 9.14
C TYR A 170 -15.61 -10.69 10.66
N ALA A 171 -16.53 -10.00 11.36
CA ALA A 171 -16.44 -9.82 12.81
C ALA A 171 -16.52 -11.14 13.61
N ARG A 172 -16.95 -12.24 12.98
CA ARG A 172 -16.94 -13.58 13.58
C ARG A 172 -15.56 -14.27 13.55
N HIS A 173 -14.64 -13.75 12.73
CA HIS A 173 -13.31 -14.32 12.52
C HIS A 173 -12.20 -13.43 13.09
N PHE A 174 -12.41 -12.11 13.06
CA PHE A 174 -11.43 -11.13 13.51
C PHE A 174 -11.78 -10.57 14.89
N GLY A 175 -10.77 -10.15 15.63
CA GLY A 175 -10.97 -9.48 16.92
C GLY A 175 -11.70 -8.15 16.81
N ASP A 176 -11.64 -7.53 15.63
CA ASP A 176 -12.42 -6.36 15.26
C ASP A 176 -12.44 -6.18 13.75
N VAL A 177 -13.44 -5.44 13.26
CA VAL A 177 -13.50 -4.99 11.87
C VAL A 177 -13.75 -3.50 11.84
N PHE A 178 -12.79 -2.76 11.31
CA PHE A 178 -12.92 -1.32 11.09
C PHE A 178 -13.13 -1.01 9.62
N TYR A 179 -14.30 -0.46 9.32
CA TYR A 179 -14.61 0.02 7.99
C TYR A 179 -14.13 1.45 7.82
N MET A 180 -12.96 1.60 7.20
CA MET A 180 -12.29 2.88 7.01
C MET A 180 -12.83 3.57 5.75
N THR A 181 -13.34 4.78 5.92
CA THR A 181 -13.78 5.68 4.85
C THR A 181 -13.11 7.04 4.99
N ARG A 182 -13.38 7.93 4.03
CA ARG A 182 -12.97 9.34 4.10
C ARG A 182 -13.48 10.05 5.36
N MET A 183 -14.63 9.62 5.89
CA MET A 183 -15.31 10.34 6.98
C MET A 183 -14.82 9.93 8.37
N ASN A 184 -14.33 8.70 8.54
CA ASN A 184 -14.12 8.12 9.87
C ASN A 184 -12.70 7.59 10.14
N GLY A 185 -11.81 7.59 9.14
CA GLY A 185 -10.44 7.08 9.34
C GLY A 185 -9.39 7.59 8.37
N CYS A 186 -9.80 8.15 7.22
CA CYS A 186 -8.88 8.69 6.24
C CYS A 186 -9.33 10.05 5.67
N PRO A 187 -9.33 11.12 6.50
CA PRO A 187 -9.81 12.44 6.09
C PRO A 187 -8.90 13.04 5.02
N GLY A 188 -9.43 13.14 3.80
CA GLY A 188 -8.73 13.66 2.63
C GLY A 188 -8.47 12.56 1.63
N GLY A 189 -9.28 12.47 0.56
CA GLY A 189 -9.21 11.39 -0.45
C GLY A 189 -7.91 11.32 -1.26
N ARG A 190 -6.95 12.22 -0.97
CA ARG A 190 -5.59 12.21 -1.51
C ARG A 190 -4.59 11.51 -0.59
N LEU A 191 -4.91 11.31 0.68
CA LEU A 191 -4.01 10.63 1.59
C LEU A 191 -3.85 9.18 1.18
N ASP A 192 -2.59 8.77 1.13
CA ASP A 192 -2.18 7.40 1.02
C ASP A 192 -2.79 6.56 2.18
N PRO A 193 -3.34 5.35 1.92
CA PRO A 193 -3.95 4.52 2.95
C PRO A 193 -3.01 4.22 4.13
N HIS A 194 -1.70 4.18 3.92
CA HIS A 194 -0.72 3.86 4.95
C HIS A 194 -0.70 4.87 6.08
N VAL A 195 -0.85 6.17 5.80
CA VAL A 195 -0.92 7.20 6.85
C VAL A 195 -2.16 7.02 7.72
N CYS A 196 -3.28 6.68 7.09
CA CYS A 196 -4.55 6.44 7.77
C CYS A 196 -4.46 5.19 8.66
N ILE A 197 -3.84 4.12 8.15
CA ILE A 197 -3.55 2.91 8.92
C ILE A 197 -2.59 3.20 10.09
N ALA A 198 -1.54 4.00 9.88
CA ALA A 198 -0.61 4.39 10.93
C ALA A 198 -1.28 5.18 12.07
N ARG A 199 -2.30 5.99 11.77
CA ARG A 199 -3.13 6.64 12.81
C ARG A 199 -3.95 5.62 13.59
N ILE A 200 -4.52 4.63 12.90
CA ILE A 200 -5.30 3.56 13.53
C ILE A 200 -4.42 2.67 14.41
N MET A 201 -3.17 2.41 14.03
CA MET A 201 -2.18 1.68 14.84
C MET A 201 -1.97 2.32 16.22
N LYS A 202 -1.95 3.66 16.31
CA LYS A 202 -1.81 4.39 17.58
C LYS A 202 -3.07 4.39 18.44
N GLY A 203 -4.23 4.23 17.83
CA GLY A 203 -5.52 4.18 18.52
C GLY A 203 -6.04 2.75 18.63
N ARG A 204 -7.08 2.44 17.85
CA ARG A 204 -7.79 1.14 17.91
C ARG A 204 -6.89 -0.09 17.70
N GLY A 205 -5.81 0.07 16.94
CA GLY A 205 -4.85 -0.99 16.66
C GLY A 205 -3.88 -1.28 17.81
N ALA A 206 -3.71 -0.37 18.77
CA ALA A 206 -2.64 -0.45 19.78
C ALA A 206 -2.69 -1.72 20.65
N TYR A 207 -3.90 -2.25 20.87
CA TYR A 207 -4.16 -3.44 21.68
C TYR A 207 -4.37 -4.72 20.86
N ARG A 208 -4.06 -4.68 19.55
CA ARG A 208 -4.30 -5.78 18.60
C ARG A 208 -2.98 -6.38 18.14
N ASP A 209 -2.92 -7.70 18.00
CA ASP A 209 -1.69 -8.45 17.69
C ASP A 209 -1.13 -8.10 16.31
N GLY A 210 -2.01 -7.63 15.43
CA GLY A 210 -1.63 -6.93 14.21
C GLY A 210 -2.83 -6.31 13.52
N ILE A 211 -2.56 -5.68 12.39
CA ILE A 211 -3.57 -5.14 11.48
C ILE A 211 -3.48 -5.89 10.16
N LEU A 212 -4.59 -6.49 9.75
CA LEU A 212 -4.80 -6.95 8.39
C LEU A 212 -5.53 -5.84 7.64
N TYR A 213 -4.92 -5.28 6.62
CA TYR A 213 -5.55 -4.32 5.72
C TYR A 213 -6.11 -5.04 4.49
N ALA A 214 -7.29 -4.61 4.03
CA ALA A 214 -7.89 -5.02 2.78
C ALA A 214 -8.59 -3.84 2.10
N HIS A 215 -8.41 -3.70 0.78
CA HIS A 215 -9.20 -2.79 -0.04
C HIS A 215 -10.68 -3.28 -0.12
N PHE A 216 -11.64 -2.38 -0.37
CA PHE A 216 -13.09 -2.68 -0.28
C PHE A 216 -13.66 -3.60 -1.38
N ASP A 217 -12.86 -3.92 -2.37
CA ASP A 217 -13.13 -4.92 -3.40
C ASP A 217 -12.13 -6.08 -3.30
N ALA A 218 -11.44 -6.23 -2.17
CA ALA A 218 -10.71 -7.45 -1.85
C ALA A 218 -11.63 -8.46 -1.14
N LEU A 219 -11.28 -9.73 -1.27
CA LEU A 219 -11.89 -10.84 -0.55
C LEU A 219 -10.80 -11.59 0.23
N VAL A 220 -11.03 -11.82 1.51
CA VAL A 220 -10.21 -12.69 2.38
C VAL A 220 -11.05 -13.90 2.77
N ALA A 221 -10.49 -15.10 2.68
CA ALA A 221 -11.08 -16.36 3.14
C ALA A 221 -10.44 -16.76 4.49
N PRO A 222 -10.98 -16.34 5.65
CA PRO A 222 -10.23 -16.41 6.92
C PRO A 222 -9.85 -17.84 7.31
N LYS A 223 -10.74 -18.81 7.11
CA LYS A 223 -10.47 -20.22 7.41
C LYS A 223 -9.29 -20.78 6.62
N GLN A 224 -9.12 -20.35 5.37
CA GLN A 224 -8.04 -20.84 4.50
C GLN A 224 -6.76 -20.04 4.70
N LEU A 225 -6.86 -18.71 4.83
CA LEU A 225 -5.71 -17.86 5.11
C LEU A 225 -5.05 -18.25 6.44
N ALA A 226 -5.82 -18.62 7.46
CA ALA A 226 -5.29 -19.05 8.74
C ALA A 226 -4.41 -20.32 8.68
N LYS A 227 -4.55 -21.16 7.64
CA LYS A 227 -3.71 -22.34 7.42
C LYS A 227 -2.31 -21.90 6.97
N GLY A 228 -1.47 -21.52 7.93
CA GLY A 228 -0.12 -21.00 7.71
C GLY A 228 0.01 -19.49 7.88
N PHE A 229 -0.96 -18.84 8.52
CA PHE A 229 -0.83 -17.44 8.89
C PHE A 229 0.08 -17.30 10.12
N ASN A 230 1.16 -16.52 10.00
CA ASN A 230 2.04 -16.20 11.11
C ASN A 230 1.74 -14.77 11.59
N THR A 231 1.17 -14.61 12.78
CA THR A 231 0.84 -13.31 13.39
C THR A 231 2.07 -12.50 13.79
N MET A 232 3.26 -13.09 13.76
CA MET A 232 4.52 -12.40 14.04
C MET A 232 5.24 -11.97 12.75
N ALA A 233 4.81 -12.44 11.59
CA ALA A 233 5.39 -12.10 10.29
C ALA A 233 4.66 -10.92 9.64
N ILE A 234 5.37 -10.18 8.78
CA ILE A 234 4.76 -9.20 7.87
C ILE A 234 4.14 -9.94 6.69
N GLY A 235 2.84 -9.80 6.49
CA GLY A 235 2.11 -10.45 5.41
C GLY A 235 2.03 -9.58 4.14
N ASN A 236 2.36 -10.17 3.01
CA ASN A 236 2.24 -9.54 1.69
C ASN A 236 1.14 -10.23 0.87
N PHE A 237 0.46 -9.48 -0.01
CA PHE A 237 -0.56 -9.98 -0.92
C PHE A 237 -0.08 -11.24 -1.68
N GLY A 238 1.12 -11.15 -2.26
CA GLY A 238 1.73 -12.18 -3.08
C GLY A 238 3.24 -12.15 -2.97
N ASN A 239 3.92 -12.69 -3.98
CA ASN A 239 5.36 -12.52 -4.13
C ASN A 239 5.69 -11.04 -4.33
N VAL A 240 6.58 -10.52 -3.49
CA VAL A 240 7.14 -9.18 -3.63
C VAL A 240 8.41 -9.29 -4.45
N THR A 241 8.54 -8.48 -5.50
CA THR A 241 9.76 -8.39 -6.30
C THR A 241 10.72 -7.42 -5.64
N GLU A 242 11.90 -7.90 -5.29
CA GLU A 242 13.01 -7.07 -4.83
C GLU A 242 13.81 -6.56 -6.03
N CYS A 243 13.90 -5.25 -6.14
CA CYS A 243 14.60 -4.55 -7.21
C CYS A 243 15.81 -3.82 -6.69
N ARG A 244 16.93 -3.92 -7.40
CA ARG A 244 18.10 -3.11 -7.12
C ARG A 244 17.99 -1.78 -7.85
N LEU A 245 18.38 -0.71 -7.19
CA LEU A 245 18.60 0.56 -7.86
C LEU A 245 20.02 0.58 -8.39
N SER A 246 20.14 1.10 -9.60
CA SER A 246 21.42 1.39 -10.20
C SER A 246 22.29 2.31 -9.33
N PRO A 247 23.61 2.35 -9.56
CA PRO A 247 24.50 3.26 -8.84
C PRO A 247 24.09 4.73 -8.94
N ASP A 248 23.51 5.15 -10.08
CA ASP A 248 22.96 6.49 -10.29
C ASP A 248 21.54 6.67 -9.69
N GLN A 249 20.96 5.59 -9.15
CA GLN A 249 19.61 5.50 -8.58
C GLN A 249 18.50 5.98 -9.53
N ALA A 250 18.76 6.00 -10.84
CA ALA A 250 17.81 6.45 -11.85
C ALA A 250 16.95 5.30 -12.40
N HIS A 251 17.47 4.07 -12.39
CA HIS A 251 16.81 2.90 -12.97
C HIS A 251 16.83 1.67 -12.05
N LEU A 252 15.93 0.74 -12.34
CA LEU A 252 15.88 -0.55 -11.65
C LEU A 252 16.75 -1.55 -12.41
N GLU A 253 17.70 -2.14 -11.70
CA GLU A 253 18.51 -3.27 -12.15
C GLU A 253 17.81 -4.55 -11.68
N ASN A 254 17.56 -5.51 -12.58
CA ASN A 254 16.91 -6.82 -12.35
C ASN A 254 15.37 -6.90 -12.49
N CYS A 255 14.67 -5.78 -12.62
CA CYS A 255 13.22 -5.77 -12.72
C CYS A 255 12.73 -4.59 -13.57
N THR A 256 11.44 -4.59 -13.91
CA THR A 256 10.81 -3.47 -14.63
C THR A 256 9.50 -3.12 -13.97
N TRP A 257 9.18 -1.82 -13.96
CA TRP A 257 7.87 -1.32 -13.55
C TRP A 257 7.51 -0.15 -14.44
N SER A 258 6.32 -0.20 -15.04
CA SER A 258 5.90 0.78 -16.06
C SER A 258 5.86 2.22 -15.54
N ASN A 259 5.69 2.40 -14.22
CA ASN A 259 5.61 3.70 -13.57
C ASN A 259 6.96 4.11 -12.93
N TRP A 260 8.03 3.37 -13.19
CA TRP A 260 9.36 3.77 -12.78
C TRP A 260 9.93 4.79 -13.77
N HIS A 261 10.04 6.04 -13.34
CA HIS A 261 10.65 7.14 -14.08
C HIS A 261 11.38 8.07 -13.11
N THR A 262 12.10 9.07 -13.63
CA THR A 262 12.93 9.99 -12.83
C THR A 262 12.17 10.58 -11.64
N GLN A 263 10.95 11.10 -11.86
CA GLN A 263 10.15 11.63 -10.75
C GLN A 263 9.89 10.59 -9.65
N THR A 264 9.48 9.37 -9.97
CA THR A 264 9.26 8.31 -8.97
C THR A 264 10.54 7.94 -8.22
N ALA A 265 11.68 7.93 -8.92
CA ALA A 265 12.98 7.72 -8.29
C ALA A 265 13.31 8.86 -7.31
N ASP A 266 13.03 10.12 -7.68
CA ASP A 266 13.23 11.30 -6.83
C ASP A 266 12.34 11.27 -5.58
N GLU A 267 11.07 10.87 -5.73
CA GLU A 267 10.10 10.66 -4.65
C GLU A 267 10.60 9.60 -3.67
N TYR A 268 11.01 8.42 -4.17
CA TYR A 268 11.59 7.36 -3.32
C TYR A 268 12.85 7.85 -2.57
N ARG A 269 13.79 8.50 -3.25
CA ARG A 269 15.01 9.02 -2.60
C ARG A 269 14.69 10.06 -1.54
N THR A 270 13.66 10.87 -1.77
CA THR A 270 13.18 11.84 -0.78
C THR A 270 12.61 11.13 0.44
N ALA A 271 11.76 10.10 0.26
CA ALA A 271 11.24 9.29 1.35
C ALA A 271 12.36 8.65 2.19
N VAL A 272 13.35 8.04 1.54
CA VAL A 272 14.50 7.41 2.22
C VAL A 272 15.33 8.44 2.98
N ARG A 273 15.55 9.64 2.41
CA ARG A 273 16.26 10.73 3.09
C ARG A 273 15.53 11.18 4.36
N LEU A 274 14.19 11.27 4.32
CA LEU A 274 13.37 11.62 5.47
C LEU A 274 13.47 10.60 6.62
N LEU A 275 13.83 9.35 6.32
CA LEU A 275 14.01 8.29 7.32
C LEU A 275 15.40 8.25 7.95
N GLY A 276 16.35 9.03 7.43
CA GLY A 276 17.75 9.06 7.88
C GLY A 276 18.62 8.02 7.15
N GLN A 277 19.72 8.51 6.59
CA GLN A 277 20.52 7.78 5.59
C GLN A 277 21.33 6.59 6.14
N ASP A 278 21.74 6.63 7.41
CA ASP A 278 22.79 5.73 7.91
C ASP A 278 22.30 4.33 8.31
N LYS A 279 20.98 4.10 8.28
CA LYS A 279 20.39 2.87 8.85
C LYS A 279 19.41 2.17 7.93
N ILE A 280 19.37 2.57 6.66
CA ILE A 280 18.38 2.13 5.70
C ILE A 280 19.06 1.84 4.37
N ASP A 281 18.74 0.68 3.79
CA ASP A 281 19.16 0.34 2.44
C ASP A 281 18.44 1.24 1.43
N GLN A 282 19.21 2.13 0.80
CA GLN A 282 18.73 3.11 -0.19
C GLN A 282 18.80 2.58 -1.62
N HIS A 283 19.31 1.36 -1.81
CA HIS A 283 19.57 0.76 -3.11
C HIS A 283 18.62 -0.39 -3.40
N THR A 284 17.63 -0.62 -2.55
CA THR A 284 16.64 -1.66 -2.72
C THR A 284 15.24 -1.07 -2.66
N VAL A 285 14.45 -1.41 -3.67
CA VAL A 285 13.04 -1.08 -3.78
C VAL A 285 12.27 -2.39 -3.86
N PHE A 286 11.08 -2.43 -3.26
CA PHE A 286 10.22 -3.60 -3.34
C PHE A 286 8.92 -3.25 -4.05
N MET A 287 8.44 -4.16 -4.89
CA MET A 287 7.25 -3.95 -5.71
C MET A 287 6.28 -5.13 -5.56
N GLY A 288 4.99 -4.84 -5.57
CA GLY A 288 3.93 -5.84 -5.49
C GLY A 288 2.58 -5.20 -5.19
N ASN A 289 1.52 -5.98 -5.29
CA ASN A 289 0.17 -5.48 -4.98
C ASN A 289 0.07 -5.10 -3.50
N ASP A 290 -0.59 -3.98 -3.23
CA ASP A 290 -0.78 -3.44 -1.89
C ASP A 290 -2.24 -3.47 -1.39
N ASP A 291 -3.13 -4.15 -2.12
CA ASP A 291 -4.55 -4.19 -1.79
C ASP A 291 -4.89 -5.03 -0.54
N ILE A 292 -4.01 -5.95 -0.15
CA ILE A 292 -4.14 -6.79 1.06
C ILE A 292 -2.76 -7.00 1.67
N PHE A 293 -2.59 -6.65 2.94
CA PHE A 293 -1.33 -6.91 3.67
C PHE A 293 -1.56 -7.00 5.17
N TYR A 294 -0.60 -7.57 5.89
CA TYR A 294 -0.64 -7.68 7.35
C TYR A 294 0.61 -7.07 7.98
N ILE A 295 0.43 -6.29 9.03
CA ILE A 295 1.52 -5.73 9.84
C ILE A 295 1.37 -6.25 11.28
N PRO A 296 2.36 -6.96 11.83
CA PRO A 296 2.35 -7.39 13.23
C PRO A 296 2.61 -6.20 14.15
N ARG A 297 2.11 -6.25 15.40
CA ARG A 297 2.21 -5.16 16.37
C ARG A 297 3.65 -4.68 16.58
N GLN A 298 4.61 -5.61 16.64
CA GLN A 298 6.03 -5.29 16.81
C GLN A 298 6.61 -4.40 15.70
N ALA A 299 5.97 -4.36 14.52
CA ALA A 299 6.39 -3.54 13.38
C ALA A 299 5.71 -2.16 13.34
N TYR A 300 4.72 -1.86 14.19
CA TYR A 300 3.90 -0.64 14.09
C TYR A 300 4.70 0.66 14.19
N ALA A 301 5.70 0.73 15.07
CA ALA A 301 6.48 1.95 15.27
C ALA A 301 7.28 2.33 14.01
N LEU A 302 7.94 1.35 13.40
CA LEU A 302 8.67 1.55 12.14
C LEU A 302 7.70 1.80 10.99
N TYR A 303 6.63 1.02 10.89
CA TYR A 303 5.61 1.20 9.87
C TYR A 303 5.02 2.60 9.90
N THR A 304 4.68 3.11 11.07
CA THR A 304 4.15 4.46 11.24
C THR A 304 5.15 5.49 10.75
N THR A 305 6.41 5.39 11.17
CA THR A 305 7.48 6.32 10.76
C THR A 305 7.63 6.31 9.24
N TYR A 306 7.63 5.12 8.63
CA TYR A 306 7.83 4.94 7.19
C TYR A 306 6.63 5.45 6.40
N ALA A 307 5.40 5.17 6.85
CA ALA A 307 4.18 5.63 6.21
C ALA A 307 4.13 7.15 6.09
N TYR A 308 4.53 7.89 7.12
CA TYR A 308 4.60 9.35 7.07
C TYR A 308 5.68 9.84 6.10
N ALA A 309 6.88 9.25 6.10
CA ALA A 309 7.96 9.66 5.19
C ALA A 309 7.63 9.41 3.72
N PHE A 310 7.06 8.24 3.40
CA PHE A 310 6.67 7.89 2.03
C PHE A 310 5.50 8.74 1.53
N ALA A 311 4.52 9.04 2.40
CA ALA A 311 3.42 9.92 2.04
C ALA A 311 3.85 11.38 1.85
N GLU A 312 4.77 11.89 2.69
CA GLU A 312 5.33 13.24 2.54
C GLU A 312 6.08 13.40 1.20
N ALA A 313 6.71 12.33 0.73
CA ALA A 313 7.40 12.28 -0.54
C ALA A 313 6.50 11.88 -1.73
N ASP A 314 5.18 11.74 -1.53
CA ASP A 314 4.18 11.36 -2.55
C ASP A 314 4.50 10.05 -3.31
N VAL A 315 5.17 9.11 -2.65
CA VAL A 315 5.52 7.82 -3.27
C VAL A 315 4.25 7.01 -3.51
N HIS A 316 4.08 6.51 -4.73
CA HIS A 316 2.92 5.71 -5.11
C HIS A 316 2.73 4.46 -4.22
N HIS A 317 1.51 4.21 -3.73
CA HIS A 317 1.19 3.11 -2.80
C HIS A 317 1.69 1.70 -3.20
N GLU A 318 1.55 1.31 -4.47
CA GLU A 318 2.07 0.02 -4.99
C GLU A 318 3.60 -0.11 -4.93
N LEU A 319 4.30 1.00 -4.73
CA LEU A 319 5.74 1.06 -4.47
C LEU A 319 6.01 1.21 -2.98
N SER A 320 5.33 2.17 -2.32
CA SER A 320 5.58 2.49 -0.91
C SER A 320 5.24 1.32 0.00
N GLY A 321 4.09 0.68 -0.15
CA GLY A 321 3.64 -0.38 0.75
C GLY A 321 4.61 -1.56 0.81
N PRO A 322 4.91 -2.21 -0.33
CA PRO A 322 5.88 -3.29 -0.38
C PRO A 322 7.27 -2.85 0.07
N THR A 323 7.72 -1.66 -0.34
CA THR A 323 9.03 -1.12 0.03
C THR A 323 9.17 -0.93 1.53
N MET A 324 8.20 -0.26 2.16
CA MET A 324 8.18 -0.07 3.61
C MET A 324 8.22 -1.41 4.33
N ARG A 325 7.37 -2.38 3.93
CA ARG A 325 7.34 -3.71 4.54
C ARG A 325 8.67 -4.45 4.42
N GLY A 326 9.30 -4.45 3.24
CA GLY A 326 10.60 -5.07 3.03
C GLY A 326 11.72 -4.43 3.85
N MET A 327 11.74 -3.10 3.93
CA MET A 327 12.70 -2.37 4.75
C MET A 327 12.50 -2.62 6.26
N ILE A 328 11.25 -2.68 6.72
CA ILE A 328 10.91 -2.98 8.13
C ILE A 328 11.32 -4.41 8.47
N ALA A 329 11.00 -5.38 7.62
CA ALA A 329 11.37 -6.77 7.80
C ALA A 329 12.87 -6.92 8.03
N ARG A 330 13.70 -6.31 7.17
CA ARG A 330 15.16 -6.32 7.32
C ARG A 330 15.62 -5.61 8.59
N ARG A 331 15.11 -4.41 8.84
CA ARG A 331 15.55 -3.57 9.96
C ARG A 331 15.22 -4.16 11.32
N ALA A 332 14.03 -4.73 11.45
CA ALA A 332 13.54 -5.29 12.70
C ALA A 332 13.77 -6.81 12.79
N ASN A 333 14.43 -7.42 11.80
CA ASN A 333 14.60 -8.86 11.67
C ASN A 333 13.26 -9.61 11.83
N VAL A 334 12.21 -9.11 11.18
CA VAL A 334 10.86 -9.69 11.18
C VAL A 334 10.67 -10.48 9.90
N GLU A 335 10.23 -11.73 10.04
CA GLU A 335 9.91 -12.60 8.91
C GLU A 335 8.85 -11.96 7.99
N THR A 336 8.95 -12.22 6.69
CA THR A 336 7.86 -11.92 5.74
C THR A 336 7.16 -13.20 5.33
N MET A 337 5.83 -13.17 5.26
CA MET A 337 5.03 -14.26 4.69
C MET A 337 4.34 -13.82 3.40
N ASN A 338 4.30 -14.73 2.43
CA ASN A 338 3.43 -14.60 1.27
C ASN A 338 2.05 -15.19 1.61
N MET A 339 1.00 -14.37 1.54
CA MET A 339 -0.36 -14.81 1.83
C MET A 339 -1.01 -15.61 0.68
N ASN A 340 -0.32 -15.70 -0.47
CA ASN A 340 -0.77 -16.36 -1.70
C ASN A 340 -2.16 -15.88 -2.14
N CYS A 341 -2.37 -14.56 -2.14
CA CYS A 341 -3.60 -13.99 -2.67
C CYS A 341 -3.63 -14.08 -4.20
N THR A 342 -4.82 -14.33 -4.74
CA THR A 342 -5.08 -14.44 -6.18
C THR A 342 -5.46 -13.08 -6.77
N GLY A 343 -4.93 -12.78 -7.95
CA GLY A 343 -5.34 -11.63 -8.76
C GLY A 343 -4.28 -10.52 -8.85
N SER A 344 -4.70 -9.34 -9.30
CA SER A 344 -3.82 -8.21 -9.62
C SER A 344 -4.60 -6.89 -9.67
N CYS A 345 -3.89 -5.76 -9.81
CA CYS A 345 -4.48 -4.44 -10.01
C CYS A 345 -5.57 -4.36 -11.09
N CYS A 346 -5.49 -5.24 -12.08
CA CYS A 346 -6.03 -4.98 -13.41
C CYS A 346 -6.85 -6.15 -13.96
N ALA A 347 -6.93 -7.27 -13.23
CA ALA A 347 -7.75 -8.41 -13.57
C ALA A 347 -8.76 -8.68 -12.44
N LYS A 348 -10.03 -8.83 -12.81
CA LYS A 348 -11.07 -9.21 -11.86
C LYS A 348 -10.89 -10.67 -11.45
N LEU A 349 -10.98 -10.93 -10.15
CA LEU A 349 -11.03 -12.27 -9.59
C LEU A 349 -12.40 -12.90 -9.89
N ALA A 350 -12.40 -14.10 -10.47
CA ALA A 350 -13.64 -14.81 -10.79
C ALA A 350 -14.30 -15.38 -9.52
N ALA A 351 -15.61 -15.57 -9.56
CA ALA A 351 -16.35 -16.15 -8.43
C ALA A 351 -15.94 -17.62 -8.19
N GLU A 352 -15.60 -18.33 -9.26
CA GLU A 352 -15.17 -19.73 -9.25
C GLU A 352 -13.80 -19.87 -8.57
N ASP A 353 -12.86 -18.98 -8.87
CA ASP A 353 -11.54 -18.93 -8.24
C ASP A 353 -11.65 -18.66 -6.73
N ALA A 354 -12.58 -17.79 -6.32
CA ALA A 354 -12.84 -17.50 -4.91
C ALA A 354 -13.43 -18.69 -4.11
N LEU A 355 -13.91 -19.73 -4.82
CA LEU A 355 -14.57 -20.89 -4.23
C LEU A 355 -13.70 -22.16 -4.25
N THR A 356 -12.46 -22.07 -4.72
CA THR A 356 -11.52 -23.20 -4.66
C THR A 356 -11.10 -23.49 -3.22
N GLU A 357 -10.71 -24.73 -2.94
CA GLU A 357 -10.35 -25.14 -1.57
C GLU A 357 -9.08 -24.46 -1.04
N ASP A 358 -8.22 -24.01 -1.94
CA ASP A 358 -6.94 -23.35 -1.65
C ASP A 358 -7.02 -21.82 -1.68
N PHE A 359 -8.18 -21.24 -2.00
CA PHE A 359 -8.35 -19.80 -2.04
C PHE A 359 -8.18 -19.16 -0.65
N ARG A 360 -7.20 -18.25 -0.51
CA ARG A 360 -6.89 -17.56 0.74
C ARG A 360 -7.36 -16.10 0.76
N CYS A 361 -7.13 -15.40 -0.34
CA CYS A 361 -7.48 -13.99 -0.50
C CYS A 361 -7.36 -13.59 -1.98
N GLY A 362 -7.88 -12.42 -2.36
CA GLY A 362 -7.66 -11.89 -3.70
C GLY A 362 -8.34 -10.56 -4.02
N HIS A 363 -7.96 -9.99 -5.17
CA HIS A 363 -8.34 -8.66 -5.68
C HIS A 363 -8.16 -8.62 -7.22
N VAL A 364 -9.00 -7.97 -8.03
CA VAL A 364 -10.21 -7.17 -7.73
C VAL A 364 -11.47 -8.05 -7.72
N PHE A 365 -12.23 -8.06 -6.63
CA PHE A 365 -13.47 -8.82 -6.49
C PHE A 365 -14.71 -7.93 -6.65
N ASP A 366 -15.33 -7.98 -7.84
CA ASP A 366 -16.40 -7.05 -8.22
C ASP A 366 -17.74 -7.40 -7.58
N LEU A 367 -18.02 -6.83 -6.40
CA LEU A 367 -19.27 -7.04 -5.65
C LEU A 367 -20.55 -6.48 -6.33
N ARG A 368 -20.46 -5.87 -7.51
CA ARG A 368 -21.65 -5.51 -8.31
C ARG A 368 -22.22 -6.71 -9.05
N ASP A 369 -21.41 -7.74 -9.30
CA ASP A 369 -21.85 -8.99 -9.90
C ASP A 369 -22.56 -9.90 -8.86
N ALA A 370 -23.62 -10.59 -9.28
CA ALA A 370 -24.41 -11.43 -8.37
C ALA A 370 -23.68 -12.72 -7.96
N LYS A 371 -22.88 -13.31 -8.88
CA LYS A 371 -22.11 -14.53 -8.61
C LYS A 371 -20.98 -14.25 -7.64
N THR A 372 -20.26 -13.15 -7.80
CA THR A 372 -19.20 -12.74 -6.85
C THR A 372 -19.78 -12.44 -5.47
N ARG A 373 -20.95 -11.77 -5.36
CA ARG A 373 -21.63 -11.60 -4.05
C ARG A 373 -22.02 -12.92 -3.40
N ALA A 374 -22.54 -13.87 -4.18
CA ALA A 374 -22.86 -15.20 -3.67
C ALA A 374 -21.60 -15.94 -3.18
N ALA A 375 -20.50 -15.85 -3.94
CA ALA A 375 -19.21 -16.41 -3.54
C ALA A 375 -18.66 -15.73 -2.27
N PHE A 376 -18.74 -14.41 -2.15
CA PHE A 376 -18.38 -13.66 -0.93
C PHE A 376 -19.11 -14.22 0.30
N ALA A 377 -20.43 -14.39 0.19
CA ALA A 377 -21.25 -14.90 1.27
C ALA A 377 -20.88 -16.33 1.67
N ARG A 378 -20.51 -17.19 0.70
CA ARG A 378 -20.09 -18.57 0.92
C ARG A 378 -18.70 -18.67 1.55
N VAL A 379 -17.75 -17.87 1.11
CA VAL A 379 -16.41 -17.79 1.71
C VAL A 379 -16.48 -17.33 3.17
N LEU A 380 -17.45 -16.46 3.47
CA LEU A 380 -17.74 -15.99 4.82
C LEU A 380 -18.89 -16.75 5.50
N ALA A 381 -19.22 -17.97 5.07
CA ALA A 381 -20.10 -18.90 5.80
C ALA A 381 -19.28 -19.87 6.66
#